data_AF-R6Q648-F1
#
_entry.id   AF-R6Q648-F1
#
_cell.length_a   1.000
_cell.length_b   1.000
_cell.length_c   1.000
_cell.angle_alpha   90.00
_cell.angle_beta   90.00
_cell.angle_gamma   90.00
#
_symmetry.space_group_name_H-M   'P 1'
#
loop_
_entity.id
_entity.type
_entity.pdbx_description
1 polymer ?
#
loop_
_entity_poly.entity_id
_entity_poly.type
_entity_poly.pdbx_seq_one_letter_code
_entity_poly.pdbx_strand_id
1 'polypeptide(L)' 'MAKRKELTATVSVIMEDGTVKPFEELTTEEEKRLRENIRKRLEKSMSLYYSNHPEEFAKLK' A
#
# COMPACT_ATOMS: atom_id res chain seq x y z
N MET A 1 -34.94 -0.16 -0.67
CA MET A 1 -33.52 -0.58 -0.58
C MET A 1 -32.66 0.52 -1.17
N ALA A 2 -31.74 1.12 -0.40
CA ALA A 2 -30.89 2.19 -0.89
C ALA A 2 -29.88 1.64 -1.91
N LYS A 3 -29.81 2.22 -3.11
CA LYS A 3 -28.79 1.87 -4.11
C LYS A 3 -27.41 2.18 -3.53
N ARG A 4 -26.55 1.17 -3.41
CA ARG A 4 -25.13 1.32 -3.07
C ARG A 4 -24.52 2.29 -4.10
N LYS A 5 -23.96 3.42 -3.66
CA LYS A 5 -23.20 4.30 -4.55
C LYS A 5 -21.89 3.58 -4.89
N GLU A 6 -21.73 3.18 -6.15
CA GLU A 6 -20.45 2.72 -6.64
C GLU A 6 -19.46 3.89 -6.63
N LEU A 7 -18.37 3.72 -5.91
CA LEU A 7 -17.24 4.63 -5.93
C LEU A 7 -16.26 4.09 -6.97
N THR A 8 -16.15 4.79 -8.09
CA THR A 8 -15.07 4.57 -9.05
C THR A 8 -13.85 5.36 -8.58
N ALA A 9 -12.76 4.65 -8.31
CA ALA A 9 -11.47 5.24 -7.99
C ALA A 9 -10.46 4.82 -9.06
N THR A 10 -9.73 5.79 -9.61
CA THR A 10 -8.59 5.55 -10.50
C THR A 10 -7.32 5.61 -9.68
N VAL A 11 -6.46 4.61 -9.85
CA VAL A 11 -5.18 4.54 -9.14
C VAL A 11 -4.06 4.66 -10.17
N SER A 12 -3.17 5.62 -9.95
CA SER A 12 -1.95 5.78 -10.75
C SER A 12 -0.72 5.61 -9.88
N VAL A 13 0.33 5.05 -10.46
CA VAL A 13 1.60 4.77 -9.80
C VAL A 13 2.67 5.66 -10.40
N ILE A 14 3.43 6.32 -9.52
CA ILE A 14 4.62 7.07 -9.89
C ILE A 14 5.79 6.09 -9.88
N MET A 15 6.41 5.92 -11.03
CA MET A 15 7.53 5.01 -11.26
C MET A 15 8.85 5.66 -10.80
N GLU A 16 9.92 4.86 -10.69
CA GLU A 16 11.22 5.34 -10.21
C GLU A 16 11.88 6.36 -11.15
N ASP A 17 11.58 6.28 -12.45
CA ASP A 17 12.02 7.24 -13.47
C ASP A 17 11.18 8.53 -13.49
N GLY A 18 10.21 8.67 -12.58
CA GLY A 18 9.32 9.82 -12.47
C GLY A 18 8.14 9.78 -13.44
N THR A 19 8.01 8.74 -14.27
CA THR A 19 6.81 8.56 -15.10
C THR A 19 5.60 8.18 -14.26
N VAL A 20 4.40 8.46 -14.77
CA VAL A 20 3.14 8.11 -14.11
C VAL A 20 2.38 7.15 -14.98
N LYS A 21 1.94 6.03 -14.41
CA LYS A 21 1.26 4.96 -15.12
C LYS A 21 -0.02 4.54 -14.39
N PRO A 22 -1.14 4.31 -15.09
CA PRO A 22 -2.32 3.68 -14.49
C PRO A 22 -1.97 2.33 -13.89
N PHE A 23 -2.60 1.98 -12.76
CA PHE A 23 -2.33 0.69 -12.10
C PHE A 23 -2.67 -0.49 -13.02
N GLU A 24 -3.71 -0.38 -13.84
CA GLU A 24 -4.12 -1.45 -14.76
C GLU A 24 -3.11 -1.72 -15.88
N GLU A 25 -2.23 -0.77 -16.17
CA GLU A 25 -1.23 -0.89 -17.23
C GLU A 25 0.10 -1.47 -16.75
N LEU A 26 0.26 -1.69 -15.44
CA LEU A 26 1.48 -2.26 -14.87
C LEU A 26 1.74 -3.67 -15.42
N THR A 27 3.00 -3.93 -15.77
CA THR A 27 3.45 -5.29 -16.03
C THR A 27 3.51 -6.10 -14.74
N THR A 28 3.49 -7.43 -14.83
CA THR A 28 3.59 -8.33 -13.67
C THR A 28 4.82 -8.05 -12.80
N GLU A 29 5.96 -7.72 -13.43
CA GLU A 29 7.19 -7.40 -12.71
C GLU A 29 7.11 -6.04 -12.00
N GLU A 30 6.50 -5.03 -12.63
CA GLU A 30 6.25 -3.72 -12.01
C GLU A 30 5.30 -3.85 -10.81
N GLU A 31 4.22 -4.63 -10.94
CA GLU A 31 3.28 -4.87 -9.85
C GLU A 31 3.95 -5.60 -8.68
N LYS A 32 4.79 -6.61 -8.97
CA LYS A 32 5.56 -7.32 -7.94
C LYS A 32 6.51 -6.39 -7.19
N ARG A 33 7.22 -5.51 -7.90
CA ARG A 33 8.08 -4.49 -7.27
C ARG A 33 7.28 -3.50 -6.44
N LEU A 34 6.14 -3.05 -6.92
CA LEU A 34 5.24 -2.16 -6.19
C LEU A 34 4.78 -2.79 -4.87
N ARG A 35 4.36 -4.05 -4.89
CA ARG A 35 3.93 -4.79 -3.70
C ARG A 35 5.05 -4.92 -2.67
N GLU A 36 6.27 -5.23 -3.13
CA GLU A 36 7.44 -5.32 -2.26
C GLU A 36 7.80 -3.96 -1.64
N ASN A 37 7.69 -2.88 -2.41
CA ASN A 37 7.91 -1.52 -1.92
C ASN A 37 6.86 -1.12 -0.87
N ILE A 38 5.58 -1.41 -1.09
CA ILE A 38 4.51 -1.19 -0.12
C ILE A 38 4.78 -1.99 1.16
N ARG A 39 5.12 -3.27 1.03
CA ARG A 39 5.46 -4.14 2.16
C ARG A 39 6.57 -3.54 3.02
N LYS A 40 7.71 -3.15 2.41
CA LYS A 40 8.83 -2.54 3.14
C LYS A 40 8.43 -1.25 3.86
N ARG A 41 7.59 -0.42 3.24
CA ARG A 41 7.09 0.82 3.86
C ARG A 41 6.18 0.53 5.05
N LEU A 42 5.30 -0.47 4.93
CA LEU A 42 4.43 -0.91 6.02
C LEU A 42 5.25 -1.52 7.17
N GLU A 43 6.18 -2.41 6.88
CA GLU A 43 7.07 -3.02 7.88
C GLU A 43 7.85 -1.96 8.66
N LYS A 44 8.44 -0.97 7.96
CA LYS A 44 9.15 0.14 8.62
C LYS A 44 8.23 0.96 9.50
N SER A 45 7.04 1.30 9.00
CA SER A 45 6.06 2.11 9.75
C SER A 45 5.55 1.38 10.97
N MET A 46 5.29 0.07 10.86
CA MET A 46 4.81 -0.76 11.95
C MET A 46 5.90 -1.05 12.97
N SER A 47 7.12 -1.33 12.52
CA SER A 47 8.27 -1.47 13.42
C SER A 47 8.47 -0.22 14.26
N LEU A 48 8.43 0.97 13.65
CA LEU A 48 8.52 2.24 14.37
C LEU A 48 7.36 2.42 15.35
N TYR A 49 6.12 2.17 14.91
CA TYR A 49 4.93 2.31 15.74
C TYR A 49 4.99 1.41 16.98
N TYR A 50 5.24 0.11 16.81
CA TYR A 50 5.30 -0.84 17.92
C TYR A 50 6.51 -0.68 18.82
N SER A 51 7.62 -0.14 18.30
CA SER A 51 8.77 0.23 19.12
C SER A 51 8.43 1.39 20.09
N ASN A 52 7.54 2.29 19.67
CA ASN A 52 7.09 3.43 20.49
C ASN A 52 5.85 3.10 21.35
N HIS A 53 5.12 2.03 21.00
CA HIS A 53 3.88 1.60 21.66
C HIS A 53 3.94 0.10 21.99
N PRO A 54 4.80 -0.32 22.94
CA PRO A 54 4.98 -1.73 23.28
C PRO A 54 3.69 -2.39 23.82
N GLU A 55 2.80 -1.62 24.43
CA GLU A 55 1.47 -2.05 24.87
C GLU A 55 0.56 -2.47 23.71
N GLU A 56 0.64 -1.79 22.57
CA GLU A 56 -0.12 -2.16 21.37
C GLU A 56 0.45 -3.43 20.75
N PHE A 57 1.77 -3.61 20.81
CA PHE A 57 2.41 -4.85 20.36
C PHE A 57 2.00 -6.05 21.23
N ALA A 58 1.87 -5.86 22.55
CA ALA A 58 1.45 -6.91 23.46
C ALA A 58 0.03 -7.44 23.19
N LYS A 59 -0.86 -6.61 22.62
CA LYS A 59 -2.24 -7.00 22.23
C LYS A 59 -2.31 -7.87 20.98
N LEU A 60 -1.20 -7.98 20.22
CA LEU A 60 -1.13 -8.83 19.02
C LEU A 60 -0.84 -10.31 19.34
N LYS A 61 -0.55 -10.64 20.61
CA LYS A 61 -0.42 -12.03 21.10
C LYS A 61 -1.77 -12.62 21.46
#